data_AF-A0A2D6NVF3-F1
#
_entry.id   AF-A0A2D6NVF3-F1
#
_cell.length_a   1.000
_cell.length_b   1.000
_cell.length_c   1.000
_cell.angle_alpha   90.00
_cell.angle_beta   90.00
_cell.angle_gamma   90.00
#
_symmetry.space_group_name_H-M   'P 1'
#
loop_
_entity.id
_entity.type
_entity.pdbx_description
1 polymer ?
#
loop_
_entity_poly.entity_id
_entity_poly.type
_entity_poly.pdbx_seq_one_letter_code
_entity_poly.pdbx_strand_id
1 'polypeptide(L)'
;MEIGHVKPKKIITEMQESYLDYAMSVIVSRALPDVRDGLKPVHRRILYAMHRLGLKSGGKFRKCATVVGETIGKYHPHGDLAIYDALVRMAQNFSVRYLLVTPQGNFGSIDGDRQAAMRYTECKMAPLAEEILRDIEKNTVDFADNYDASRQEPKIMPSRVPQLLLNGSTGIAVGMATNIPPHNLGEIVSALILLLSKPGSSIQDLVKFIKGPDFPTGGIIYNAKNIHEIYASGHGKIVMRAKTNIEKTKIIISEIPYQTNKSNLVAKIADLVKNKRIQDIKNIRDESDRDGIRVVIELKKDSYPQKVLNQLFKLTDLQKSFHFNMLALIDGIQPRVLSLKEILQEFLSHRNKVVVRRTEFELKIAQDRLHILQGLSKALDHINEVI
;
A
#
# COMPACT_ATOMS: atom_id res chain seq x y z
N MET A 1 57.08 -6.26 -6.17
CA MET A 1 56.04 -5.75 -5.24
C MET A 1 54.74 -6.42 -5.64
N GLU A 2 54.36 -7.50 -4.97
CA GLU A 2 53.00 -8.03 -5.10
C GLU A 2 52.06 -7.08 -4.36
N ILE A 3 51.20 -6.38 -5.10
CA ILE A 3 50.21 -5.47 -4.53
C ILE A 3 49.05 -6.33 -4.00
N GLY A 4 49.10 -6.64 -2.70
CA GLY A 4 47.99 -7.23 -1.93
C GLY A 4 47.75 -8.74 -2.12
N HIS A 5 46.99 -9.33 -1.20
CA HIS A 5 46.51 -10.70 -1.30
C HIS A 5 45.36 -10.82 -2.31
N VAL A 6 45.68 -11.19 -3.55
CA VAL A 6 44.69 -11.46 -4.60
C VAL A 6 44.29 -12.94 -4.57
N LYS A 7 43.00 -13.23 -4.39
CA LYS A 7 42.46 -14.60 -4.49
C LYS A 7 41.72 -14.77 -5.83
N PRO A 8 42.15 -15.69 -6.71
CA PRO A 8 41.43 -15.94 -7.96
C PRO A 8 40.05 -16.54 -7.66
N LYS A 9 39.01 -16.05 -8.34
CA LYS A 9 37.64 -16.54 -8.21
C LYS A 9 37.09 -16.92 -9.58
N LYS A 10 36.43 -18.08 -9.68
CA LYS A 10 35.82 -18.52 -10.94
C LYS A 10 34.63 -17.60 -11.27
N ILE A 11 34.57 -17.12 -12.51
CA ILE A 11 33.51 -16.21 -12.96
C ILE A 11 32.11 -16.79 -12.75
N ILE A 12 31.91 -18.10 -12.95
CA ILE A 12 30.61 -18.76 -12.76
C ILE A 12 30.18 -18.68 -11.29
N THR A 13 31.11 -18.95 -10.37
CA THR A 13 30.85 -18.90 -8.92
C THR A 13 30.58 -17.47 -8.47
N GLU A 14 31.39 -16.50 -8.90
CA GLU A 14 31.16 -15.08 -8.61
C GLU A 14 29.78 -14.62 -9.10
N MET A 15 29.45 -14.91 -10.37
CA MET A 15 28.16 -14.52 -10.94
C MET A 15 26.98 -15.15 -10.21
N GLN A 16 27.08 -16.42 -9.80
CA GLN A 16 26.02 -17.11 -9.05
C GLN A 16 25.83 -16.49 -7.67
N GLU A 17 26.90 -16.28 -6.91
CA GLU A 17 26.85 -15.72 -5.56
C GLU A 17 26.33 -14.26 -5.58
N SER A 18 26.94 -13.39 -6.39
CA SER A 18 26.52 -11.97 -6.46
C SER A 18 25.09 -11.82 -6.97
N TYR A 19 24.67 -12.64 -7.93
CA TYR A 19 23.31 -12.61 -8.45
C TYR A 19 22.30 -13.08 -7.40
N LEU A 20 22.58 -14.17 -6.68
CA LEU A 20 21.70 -14.69 -5.63
C LEU A 20 21.57 -13.72 -4.45
N ASP A 21 22.68 -13.13 -4.01
CA ASP A 21 22.68 -12.13 -2.93
C ASP A 21 21.84 -10.91 -3.30
N TYR A 22 22.02 -10.40 -4.52
CA TYR A 22 21.22 -9.30 -5.03
C TYR A 22 19.74 -9.69 -5.16
N ALA A 23 19.45 -10.85 -5.75
CA ALA A 23 18.09 -11.33 -5.96
C ALA A 23 17.34 -11.47 -4.63
N MET A 24 17.96 -12.14 -3.65
CA MET A 24 17.39 -12.32 -2.31
C MET A 24 17.16 -10.98 -1.61
N SER A 25 18.13 -10.06 -1.66
CA SER A 25 17.97 -8.71 -1.09
C SER A 25 16.78 -7.96 -1.70
N VAL A 26 16.60 -8.04 -3.02
CA VAL A 26 15.49 -7.36 -3.71
C VAL A 26 14.14 -8.01 -3.37
N ILE A 27 14.07 -9.33 -3.35
CA ILE A 27 12.85 -10.10 -3.07
C ILE A 27 12.37 -9.84 -1.64
N VAL A 28 13.26 -10.05 -0.66
CA VAL A 28 12.93 -10.07 0.77
C VAL A 28 12.89 -8.66 1.36
N SER A 29 13.82 -7.79 0.97
CA SER A 29 14.08 -6.53 1.68
C SER A 29 13.72 -5.28 0.88
N ARG A 30 13.06 -5.40 -0.29
CA ARG A 30 12.73 -4.24 -1.12
C ARG A 30 11.39 -4.30 -1.82
N ALA A 31 11.20 -5.25 -2.72
CA ALA A 31 10.18 -5.15 -3.77
C ALA A 31 8.82 -5.72 -3.37
N LEU A 32 8.77 -6.69 -2.46
CA LEU A 32 7.56 -7.42 -2.09
C LEU A 32 7.07 -6.99 -0.69
N PRO A 33 5.74 -6.97 -0.47
CA PRO A 33 5.16 -6.74 0.85
C PRO A 33 5.22 -8.01 1.70
N ASP A 34 5.27 -7.84 3.02
CA ASP A 34 4.94 -8.94 3.94
C ASP A 34 3.41 -9.13 3.99
N VAL A 35 2.95 -10.39 3.99
CA VAL A 35 1.51 -10.69 3.96
C VAL A 35 0.77 -10.16 5.20
N ARG A 36 1.45 -10.08 6.35
CA ARG A 36 0.85 -9.81 7.65
C ARG A 36 0.49 -8.35 7.87
N ASP A 37 1.36 -7.43 7.43
CA ASP A 37 1.13 -5.97 7.53
C ASP A 37 0.99 -5.27 6.18
N GLY A 38 1.21 -5.97 5.07
CA GLY A 38 1.10 -5.41 3.73
C GLY A 38 2.16 -4.38 3.35
N LEU A 39 3.19 -4.19 4.17
CA LEU A 39 4.20 -3.16 3.97
C LEU A 39 5.48 -3.74 3.39
N LYS A 40 6.11 -2.92 2.54
CA LYS A 40 7.51 -3.10 2.13
C LYS A 40 8.41 -2.43 3.19
N PRO A 41 9.70 -2.79 3.28
CA PRO A 41 10.59 -2.22 4.31
C PRO A 41 10.65 -0.70 4.32
N VAL A 42 10.68 -0.04 3.15
CA VAL A 42 10.68 1.43 3.08
C VAL A 42 9.43 2.06 3.71
N HIS A 43 8.24 1.49 3.44
CA HIS A 43 6.99 1.99 4.02
C HIS A 43 6.95 1.78 5.53
N ARG A 44 7.38 0.59 6.00
CA ARG A 44 7.46 0.24 7.42
C ARG A 44 8.37 1.21 8.18
N ARG A 45 9.56 1.47 7.64
CA ARG A 45 10.56 2.37 8.22
C ARG A 45 10.10 3.82 8.24
N ILE A 46 9.42 4.31 7.19
CA ILE A 46 8.83 5.66 7.18
C ILE A 46 7.79 5.79 8.29
N LEU A 47 6.84 4.85 8.39
CA LEU A 47 5.80 4.92 9.42
C LEU A 47 6.38 4.81 10.84
N TYR A 48 7.39 3.95 11.03
CA TYR A 48 8.08 3.84 12.31
C TYR A 48 8.86 5.12 12.65
N ALA A 49 9.57 5.72 11.70
CA ALA A 49 10.24 7.01 11.90
C ALA A 49 9.25 8.12 12.28
N MET A 50 8.10 8.19 11.60
CA MET A 50 7.02 9.13 11.92
C MET A 50 6.46 8.90 13.33
N HIS A 51 6.31 7.64 13.74
CA HIS A 51 5.90 7.26 15.09
C HIS A 51 6.90 7.74 16.15
N ARG A 52 8.19 7.49 15.95
CA ARG A 52 9.28 7.91 16.86
C ARG A 52 9.43 9.43 16.96
N LEU A 53 9.12 10.15 15.88
CA LEU A 53 9.05 11.62 15.87
C LEU A 53 7.77 12.18 16.52
N GLY A 54 6.84 11.32 16.95
CA GLY A 54 5.58 11.72 17.56
C GLY A 54 4.56 12.33 16.59
N LEU A 55 4.66 12.05 15.28
CA LEU A 55 3.81 12.62 14.23
C LEU A 55 2.44 11.96 14.13
N LYS A 56 1.72 11.94 15.25
CA LYS A 56 0.33 11.46 15.33
C LYS A 56 -0.59 12.26 14.40
N SER A 57 -1.70 11.65 14.00
CA SER A 57 -2.74 12.24 13.14
C SER A 57 -3.36 13.51 13.70
N GLY A 58 -3.54 13.60 15.03
CA GLY A 58 -3.95 14.83 15.72
C GLY A 58 -2.84 15.86 15.90
N GLY A 59 -1.59 15.52 15.55
CA GLY A 59 -0.42 16.38 15.75
C GLY A 59 -0.27 17.49 14.71
N LYS A 60 0.76 18.33 14.93
CA LYS A 60 1.22 19.34 13.97
C LYS A 60 1.94 18.68 12.80
N PHE A 61 1.77 19.25 11.62
CA PHE A 61 2.54 18.87 10.45
C PHE A 61 4.04 19.15 10.67
N ARG A 62 4.90 18.33 10.06
CA ARG A 62 6.35 18.53 10.03
C ARG A 62 6.86 18.43 8.61
N LYS A 63 7.98 19.11 8.33
CA LYS A 63 8.64 19.06 7.02
C LYS A 63 8.93 17.61 6.62
N CYS A 64 8.61 17.26 5.38
CA CYS A 64 8.90 15.93 4.86
C CYS A 64 10.40 15.62 4.92
N ALA A 65 11.25 16.64 4.73
CA ALA A 65 12.70 16.53 4.89
C ALA A 65 13.12 15.99 6.27
N THR A 66 12.40 16.32 7.35
CA THR A 66 12.68 15.79 8.70
C THR A 66 12.38 14.29 8.77
N VAL A 67 11.23 13.86 8.24
CA VAL A 67 10.85 12.44 8.22
C VAL A 67 11.78 11.62 7.35
N VAL A 68 12.14 12.14 6.17
CA VAL A 68 13.09 11.51 5.25
C VAL A 68 14.46 11.39 5.90
N GLY A 69 14.99 12.47 6.49
CA GLY A 69 16.29 12.46 7.18
C GLY A 69 16.33 11.48 8.36
N GLU A 70 15.27 11.43 9.17
CA GLU A 70 15.14 10.46 10.27
C GLU A 70 15.12 9.01 9.75
N THR A 71 14.39 8.77 8.64
CA THR A 71 14.29 7.44 8.03
C THR A 71 15.63 6.99 7.47
N ILE A 72 16.35 7.85 6.74
CA ILE A 72 17.68 7.53 6.19
C ILE A 72 18.67 7.27 7.30
N GLY A 73 18.79 8.23 8.22
CA GLY A 73 19.84 8.21 9.24
C GLY A 73 19.73 7.00 10.16
N LYS A 74 18.51 6.53 10.45
CA LYS A 74 18.30 5.48 11.47
C LYS A 74 17.90 4.12 10.91
N TYR A 75 17.23 4.04 9.76
CA TYR A 75 16.56 2.80 9.36
C TYR A 75 16.79 2.39 7.91
N HIS A 76 16.87 3.32 6.95
CA HIS A 76 16.84 3.01 5.53
C HIS A 76 18.06 3.56 4.77
N PRO A 77 19.14 2.76 4.59
CA PRO A 77 20.40 3.21 4.01
C PRO A 77 20.34 3.32 2.46
N HIS A 78 19.37 4.06 1.96
CA HIS A 78 19.15 4.31 0.53
C HIS A 78 18.84 5.80 0.30
N GLY A 79 18.82 6.20 -0.98
CA GLY A 79 18.65 7.60 -1.37
C GLY A 79 17.39 8.26 -0.80
N ASP A 80 17.53 9.53 -0.44
CA ASP A 80 16.45 10.38 0.08
C ASP A 80 15.25 10.47 -0.86
N LEU A 81 15.51 10.56 -2.17
CA LEU A 81 14.46 10.62 -3.18
C LEU A 81 13.56 9.38 -3.14
N ALA A 82 14.12 8.18 -2.99
CA ALA A 82 13.34 6.94 -2.96
C ALA A 82 12.40 6.88 -1.74
N ILE A 83 12.86 7.37 -0.59
CA ILE A 83 12.06 7.45 0.64
C ILE A 83 10.99 8.53 0.49
N TYR A 84 11.34 9.68 -0.07
CA TYR A 84 10.39 10.77 -0.27
C TYR A 84 9.29 10.37 -1.26
N ASP A 85 9.63 9.71 -2.37
CA ASP A 85 8.65 9.20 -3.33
C ASP A 85 7.71 8.16 -2.70
N ALA A 86 8.25 7.27 -1.87
CA ALA A 86 7.44 6.30 -1.12
C ALA A 86 6.48 7.00 -0.14
N LEU A 87 6.97 8.01 0.59
CA LEU A 87 6.17 8.84 1.51
C LEU A 87 5.05 9.57 0.75
N VAL A 88 5.38 10.20 -0.37
CA VAL A 88 4.43 10.94 -1.20
C VAL A 88 3.34 10.02 -1.73
N ARG A 89 3.69 8.83 -2.22
CA ARG A 89 2.72 7.85 -2.71
C ARG A 89 1.74 7.39 -1.62
N MET A 90 2.19 7.28 -0.37
CA MET A 90 1.32 6.95 0.78
C MET A 90 0.37 8.09 1.17
N ALA A 91 0.58 9.30 0.63
CA ALA A 91 -0.22 10.49 0.87
C ALA A 91 -1.15 10.88 -0.30
N GLN A 92 -1.02 10.20 -1.44
CA GLN A 92 -1.83 10.47 -2.64
C GLN A 92 -3.12 9.65 -2.64
N ASN A 93 -4.26 10.33 -2.56
CA ASN A 93 -5.58 9.70 -2.52
C ASN A 93 -6.01 9.04 -3.84
N PHE A 94 -5.32 9.32 -4.95
CA PHE A 94 -5.49 8.62 -6.24
C PHE A 94 -4.55 7.41 -6.37
N SER A 95 -3.55 7.28 -5.50
CA SER A 95 -2.57 6.19 -5.51
C SER A 95 -2.90 5.10 -4.50
N VAL A 96 -3.33 5.47 -3.30
CA VAL A 96 -3.73 4.54 -2.24
C VAL A 96 -5.19 4.76 -1.85
N ARG A 97 -5.91 3.68 -1.52
CA ARG A 97 -7.34 3.74 -1.19
C ARG A 97 -7.62 4.38 0.15
N TYR A 98 -6.73 4.16 1.11
CA TYR A 98 -6.72 4.76 2.44
C TYR A 98 -5.35 5.38 2.69
N LEU A 99 -5.31 6.68 2.97
CA LEU A 99 -4.05 7.37 3.23
C LEU A 99 -3.37 6.80 4.48
N LEU A 100 -2.05 6.64 4.41
CA LEU A 100 -1.20 6.35 5.58
C LEU A 100 -0.49 7.61 6.06
N VAL A 101 -0.35 8.59 5.18
CA VAL A 101 0.27 9.88 5.45
C VAL A 101 -0.72 10.99 5.07
N THR A 102 -0.93 11.95 5.96
CA THR A 102 -1.70 13.16 5.67
C THR A 102 -0.75 14.21 5.10
N PRO A 103 -0.96 14.68 3.85
CA PRO A 103 -0.10 15.68 3.22
C PRO A 103 -0.50 17.13 3.55
N GLN A 104 0.48 18.04 3.52
CA GLN A 104 0.27 19.49 3.44
C GLN A 104 1.23 20.10 2.39
N GLY A 105 0.67 20.82 1.42
CA GLY A 105 1.38 21.34 0.25
C GLY A 105 1.13 20.50 -1.01
N ASN A 106 1.95 20.69 -2.05
CA ASN A 106 1.79 19.98 -3.32
C ASN A 106 2.48 18.60 -3.29
N PHE A 107 1.67 17.53 -3.27
CA PHE A 107 2.08 16.13 -3.29
C PHE A 107 1.90 15.47 -4.67
N GLY A 108 1.80 16.28 -5.73
CA GLY A 108 1.52 15.83 -7.09
C GLY A 108 0.03 15.66 -7.36
N SER A 109 -0.30 15.37 -8.61
CA SER A 109 -1.67 15.31 -9.12
C SER A 109 -1.91 14.03 -9.94
N ILE A 110 -3.19 13.72 -10.20
CA ILE A 110 -3.57 12.63 -11.12
C ILE A 110 -3.20 12.94 -12.58
N ASP A 111 -2.89 14.20 -12.88
CA ASP A 111 -2.37 14.68 -14.15
C ASP A 111 -0.89 14.32 -14.37
N GLY A 112 -0.23 13.80 -13.33
CA GLY A 112 1.18 13.43 -13.33
C GLY A 112 2.12 14.59 -13.05
N ASP A 113 1.61 15.70 -12.53
CA ASP A 113 2.46 16.76 -12.02
C ASP A 113 3.29 16.20 -10.87
N ARG A 114 4.59 16.51 -10.92
CA ARG A 114 5.50 16.11 -9.84
C ARG A 114 5.13 16.84 -8.55
N GLN A 115 5.33 16.14 -7.45
CA GLN A 115 5.29 16.72 -6.12
C GLN A 115 6.33 17.84 -5.97
N ALA A 116 6.05 18.79 -5.09
CA ALA A 116 7.06 19.76 -4.68
C ALA A 116 8.20 19.08 -3.92
N ALA A 117 9.37 19.71 -3.88
CA ALA A 117 10.51 19.18 -3.12
C ALA A 117 10.20 19.06 -1.62
N MET A 118 10.82 18.09 -0.94
CA MET A 118 10.59 17.76 0.48
C MET A 118 10.84 18.91 1.48
N ARG A 119 11.51 19.99 1.04
CA ARG A 119 11.71 21.22 1.81
C ARG A 119 10.46 22.11 1.90
N TYR A 120 9.53 21.96 0.96
CA TYR A 120 8.29 22.74 0.90
C TYR A 120 7.11 21.99 1.50
N THR A 121 7.07 20.67 1.33
CA THR A 121 5.96 19.82 1.78
C THR A 121 6.08 19.46 3.25
N GLU A 122 4.94 19.24 3.88
CA GLU A 122 4.83 18.79 5.26
C GLU A 122 3.88 17.59 5.36
N CYS A 123 4.07 16.77 6.38
CA CYS A 123 3.27 15.57 6.58
C CYS A 123 3.09 15.23 8.07
N LYS A 124 2.11 14.37 8.34
CA LYS A 124 1.90 13.64 9.59
C LYS A 124 1.23 12.30 9.29
N MET A 125 1.13 11.39 10.25
CA MET A 125 0.45 10.12 10.03
C MET A 125 -1.04 10.35 9.77
N ALA A 126 -1.64 9.55 8.88
CA ALA A 126 -3.08 9.47 8.77
C ALA A 126 -3.65 8.59 9.91
N PRO A 127 -4.93 8.74 10.30
CA PRO A 127 -5.53 7.94 11.36
C PRO A 127 -5.36 6.42 11.17
N LEU A 128 -5.47 5.92 9.94
CA LEU A 128 -5.29 4.49 9.66
C LEU A 128 -3.87 4.00 9.97
N ALA A 129 -2.85 4.82 9.74
CA ALA A 129 -1.47 4.44 10.02
C ALA A 129 -1.21 4.27 11.54
N GLU A 130 -1.93 5.00 12.40
CA GLU A 130 -1.86 4.76 13.84
C GLU A 130 -2.38 3.38 14.22
N GLU A 131 -3.43 2.89 13.58
CA GLU A 131 -3.93 1.53 13.80
C GLU A 131 -2.93 0.46 13.32
N ILE A 132 -2.07 0.78 12.36
CA ILE A 132 -0.98 -0.11 11.94
C ILE A 132 0.08 -0.24 13.04
N LEU A 133 0.40 0.86 13.71
CA LEU A 133 1.44 0.96 14.76
C LEU A 133 0.93 0.70 16.18
N ARG A 134 -0.39 0.61 16.39
CA ARG A 134 -0.97 0.53 17.73
C ARG A 134 -0.43 -0.71 18.47
N ASP A 135 -0.07 -0.50 19.74
CA ASP A 135 0.51 -1.50 20.65
C ASP A 135 1.95 -1.95 20.31
N ILE A 136 2.67 -1.25 19.42
CA ILE A 136 4.06 -1.60 19.06
C ILE A 136 5.05 -1.59 20.24
N GLU A 137 4.82 -0.71 21.23
CA GLU A 137 5.65 -0.59 22.44
C GLU A 137 5.37 -1.69 23.49
N LYS A 138 4.37 -2.55 23.26
CA LYS A 138 3.94 -3.60 24.21
C LYS A 138 4.52 -4.97 23.88
N ASN A 139 5.73 -5.02 23.32
CA ASN A 139 6.39 -6.25 22.89
C ASN A 139 5.50 -7.16 22.01
N THR A 140 4.72 -6.55 21.11
CA THR A 140 3.73 -7.28 20.28
C THR A 140 4.31 -7.85 19.00
N VAL A 141 5.49 -7.37 18.60
CA VAL A 141 6.19 -7.76 17.37
C VAL A 141 7.69 -7.86 17.65
N ASP A 142 8.39 -8.59 16.81
CA ASP A 142 9.84 -8.73 16.92
C ASP A 142 10.55 -7.54 16.30
N PHE A 143 11.64 -7.13 16.96
CA PHE A 143 12.55 -6.12 16.50
C PHE A 143 13.85 -6.76 15.99
N ALA A 144 14.60 -6.01 15.20
CA ALA A 144 15.93 -6.34 14.74
C ALA A 144 16.84 -5.13 14.90
N ASP A 145 18.14 -5.39 14.96
CA ASP A 145 19.15 -4.36 14.74
C ASP A 145 18.92 -3.68 13.39
N ASN A 146 19.06 -2.36 13.37
CA ASN A 146 19.11 -1.60 12.13
C ASN A 146 20.44 -1.85 11.37
N TYR A 147 20.62 -1.19 10.23
CA TYR A 147 21.74 -1.46 9.32
C TYR A 147 23.14 -1.22 9.91
N ASP A 148 23.27 -0.43 10.98
CA ASP A 148 24.54 -0.16 11.70
C ASP A 148 24.55 -0.70 13.14
N ALA A 149 23.53 -1.50 13.52
CA ALA A 149 23.34 -2.06 14.86
C ALA A 149 23.33 -1.04 16.02
N SER A 150 23.07 0.25 15.76
CA SER A 150 22.98 1.28 16.80
C SER A 150 21.56 1.45 17.37
N ARG A 151 20.54 0.91 16.69
CA ARG A 151 19.11 1.04 17.03
C ARG A 151 18.35 -0.24 16.69
N GLN A 152 17.17 -0.36 17.29
CA GLN A 152 16.19 -1.40 16.95
C GLN A 152 15.13 -0.87 15.98
N GLU A 153 14.73 -1.70 15.01
CA GLU A 153 13.60 -1.47 14.13
C GLU A 153 12.64 -2.68 14.10
N PRO A 154 11.32 -2.47 13.92
CA PRO A 154 10.37 -3.57 13.87
C PRO A 154 10.51 -4.37 12.57
N LYS A 155 10.59 -5.70 12.67
CA LYS A 155 10.57 -6.58 11.49
C LYS A 155 9.21 -6.54 10.78
N ILE A 156 8.14 -6.43 11.56
CA ILE A 156 6.74 -6.39 11.14
C ILE A 156 5.96 -5.40 12.00
N MET A 157 4.87 -4.82 11.47
CA MET A 157 3.97 -3.97 12.27
C MET A 157 2.89 -4.80 12.98
N PRO A 158 2.40 -4.36 14.16
CA PRO A 158 1.27 -5.03 14.85
C PRO A 158 0.00 -5.12 13.99
N SER A 159 -0.19 -4.13 13.12
CA SER A 159 -1.22 -4.04 12.08
C SER A 159 -2.61 -4.47 12.52
N ARG A 160 -3.41 -3.57 13.10
CA ARG A 160 -4.81 -3.87 13.46
C ARG A 160 -5.76 -3.92 12.28
N VAL A 161 -5.31 -3.50 11.11
CA VAL A 161 -6.09 -3.44 9.87
C VAL A 161 -5.43 -4.28 8.78
N PRO A 162 -6.21 -4.90 7.86
CA PRO A 162 -5.71 -5.79 6.82
C PRO A 162 -5.08 -5.00 5.65
N GLN A 163 -4.01 -4.27 5.95
CA GLN A 163 -3.43 -3.23 5.12
C GLN A 163 -3.03 -3.69 3.71
N LEU A 164 -2.57 -4.94 3.55
CA LEU A 164 -2.20 -5.49 2.24
C LEU A 164 -3.35 -5.39 1.23
N LEU A 165 -4.56 -5.79 1.63
CA LEU A 165 -5.72 -5.75 0.75
C LEU A 165 -6.36 -4.36 0.70
N LEU A 166 -6.30 -3.59 1.79
CA LEU A 166 -6.87 -2.23 1.84
C LEU A 166 -6.24 -1.32 0.78
N ASN A 167 -4.91 -1.24 0.75
CA ASN A 167 -4.21 -0.34 -0.18
C ASN A 167 -3.61 -1.06 -1.39
N GLY A 168 -3.62 -2.39 -1.40
CA GLY A 168 -2.92 -3.16 -2.40
C GLY A 168 -1.40 -3.01 -2.30
N SER A 169 -0.71 -3.65 -3.24
CA SER A 169 0.74 -3.52 -3.38
C SER A 169 1.14 -3.81 -4.80
N THR A 170 2.12 -3.05 -5.30
CA THR A 170 2.70 -3.27 -6.63
C THR A 170 4.21 -3.30 -6.48
N GLY A 171 4.90 -4.20 -7.16
CA GLY A 171 6.34 -4.34 -7.03
C GLY A 171 6.94 -5.25 -8.08
N ILE A 172 8.13 -4.91 -8.53
CA ILE A 172 8.93 -5.70 -9.47
C ILE A 172 10.18 -6.12 -8.71
N ALA A 173 10.35 -7.42 -8.53
CA ALA A 173 11.52 -8.03 -7.90
C ALA A 173 12.39 -8.71 -8.97
N VAL A 174 13.36 -9.53 -8.56
CA VAL A 174 14.14 -10.34 -9.49
C VAL A 174 13.36 -11.63 -9.81
N GLY A 175 13.02 -11.83 -11.08
CA GLY A 175 12.31 -13.01 -11.56
C GLY A 175 10.82 -13.10 -11.18
N MET A 176 10.29 -12.11 -10.46
CA MET A 176 8.89 -12.10 -10.00
C MET A 176 8.36 -10.67 -9.83
N ALA A 177 7.04 -10.55 -9.75
CA ALA A 177 6.35 -9.29 -9.49
C ALA A 177 5.16 -9.53 -8.56
N THR A 178 4.61 -8.45 -8.01
CA THR A 178 3.35 -8.44 -7.26
C THR A 178 2.48 -7.30 -7.77
N ASN A 179 1.18 -7.55 -7.87
CA ASN A 179 0.17 -6.58 -8.26
C ASN A 179 -1.17 -6.94 -7.60
N ILE A 180 -1.34 -6.46 -6.37
CA ILE A 180 -2.51 -6.64 -5.52
C ILE A 180 -3.32 -5.34 -5.58
N PRO A 181 -4.60 -5.37 -5.97
CA PRO A 181 -5.41 -4.17 -6.00
C PRO A 181 -5.95 -3.79 -4.60
N PRO A 182 -6.33 -2.53 -4.39
CA PRO A 182 -7.00 -2.08 -3.18
C PRO A 182 -8.44 -2.60 -3.08
N HIS A 183 -8.96 -2.68 -1.85
CA HIS A 183 -10.29 -3.19 -1.53
C HIS A 183 -10.95 -2.35 -0.44
N ASN A 184 -12.26 -2.52 -0.30
CA ASN A 184 -13.05 -1.81 0.69
C ASN A 184 -12.85 -2.38 2.11
N LEU A 185 -12.63 -1.50 3.09
CA LEU A 185 -12.44 -1.84 4.51
C LEU A 185 -13.63 -2.61 5.09
N GLY A 186 -14.86 -2.14 4.85
CA GLY A 186 -16.06 -2.78 5.40
C GLY A 186 -16.26 -4.19 4.86
N GLU A 187 -16.01 -4.38 3.56
CA GLU A 187 -16.09 -5.69 2.91
C GLU A 187 -15.04 -6.67 3.47
N ILE A 188 -13.79 -6.22 3.59
CA ILE A 188 -12.73 -7.07 4.14
C ILE A 188 -13.00 -7.43 5.60
N VAL A 189 -13.38 -6.46 6.44
CA VAL A 189 -13.70 -6.71 7.85
C VAL A 189 -14.85 -7.69 7.98
N SER A 190 -15.88 -7.59 7.15
CA SER A 190 -17.00 -8.54 7.14
C SER A 190 -16.53 -9.97 6.80
N ALA A 191 -15.65 -10.12 5.82
CA ALA A 191 -15.06 -11.42 5.48
C ALA A 191 -14.15 -11.98 6.59
N LEU A 192 -13.41 -11.13 7.29
CA LEU A 192 -12.60 -11.53 8.45
C LEU A 192 -13.48 -12.04 9.60
N ILE A 193 -14.59 -11.37 9.88
CA ILE A 193 -15.58 -11.80 10.90
C ILE A 193 -16.19 -13.16 10.51
N LEU A 194 -16.49 -13.36 9.22
CA LEU A 194 -16.94 -14.67 8.73
C LEU A 194 -15.88 -15.76 8.97
N LEU A 195 -14.60 -15.50 8.67
CA LEU A 195 -13.53 -16.48 8.89
C LEU A 195 -13.29 -16.79 10.36
N LEU A 196 -13.45 -15.80 11.25
CA LEU A 196 -13.37 -16.00 12.69
C LEU A 196 -14.51 -16.88 13.22
N SER A 197 -15.73 -16.68 12.73
CA SER A 197 -16.89 -17.48 13.15
C SER A 197 -16.95 -18.85 12.47
N LYS A 198 -16.48 -18.96 11.22
CA LYS A 198 -16.46 -20.19 10.43
C LYS A 198 -15.15 -20.32 9.64
N PRO A 199 -14.07 -20.86 10.26
CA PRO A 199 -12.75 -20.98 9.62
C PRO A 199 -12.73 -21.83 8.33
N GLY A 200 -13.67 -22.78 8.22
CA GLY A 200 -13.85 -23.62 7.03
C GLY A 200 -14.51 -22.93 5.83
N SER A 201 -14.86 -21.64 5.92
CA SER A 201 -15.57 -20.93 4.84
C SER A 201 -14.83 -21.02 3.51
N SER A 202 -15.58 -21.22 2.43
CA SER A 202 -15.04 -21.32 1.08
C SER A 202 -14.79 -19.93 0.47
N ILE A 203 -14.07 -19.86 -0.64
CA ILE A 203 -13.88 -18.60 -1.37
C ILE A 203 -15.21 -18.06 -1.89
N GLN A 204 -16.14 -18.94 -2.25
CA GLN A 204 -17.49 -18.54 -2.65
C GLN A 204 -18.25 -17.84 -1.52
N ASP A 205 -18.00 -18.21 -0.27
CA ASP A 205 -18.59 -17.53 0.89
C ASP A 205 -17.96 -16.16 1.13
N LEU A 206 -16.64 -16.05 0.94
CA LEU A 206 -15.91 -14.78 1.14
C LEU A 206 -16.29 -13.72 0.11
N VAL A 207 -16.50 -14.11 -1.15
CA VAL A 207 -16.85 -13.16 -2.23
C VAL A 207 -18.28 -12.62 -2.11
N LYS A 208 -19.14 -13.23 -1.28
CA LYS A 208 -20.43 -12.63 -0.90
C LYS A 208 -20.23 -11.31 -0.14
N PHE A 209 -19.11 -11.17 0.55
CA PHE A 209 -18.73 -9.96 1.30
C PHE A 209 -17.76 -9.09 0.50
N ILE A 210 -16.68 -9.67 -0.03
CA ILE A 210 -15.67 -8.98 -0.85
C ILE A 210 -16.06 -9.09 -2.31
N LYS A 211 -16.79 -8.10 -2.82
CA LYS A 211 -17.38 -8.14 -4.17
C LYS A 211 -16.33 -7.98 -5.27
N GLY A 212 -15.23 -7.31 -4.95
CA GLY A 212 -14.17 -6.99 -5.88
C GLY A 212 -13.19 -5.95 -5.33
N PRO A 213 -12.19 -5.55 -6.12
CA PRO A 213 -11.40 -4.37 -5.84
C PRO A 213 -12.24 -3.10 -5.69
N ASP A 214 -11.78 -2.19 -4.86
CA ASP A 214 -12.32 -0.84 -4.67
C ASP A 214 -11.20 0.17 -4.91
N PHE A 215 -11.11 0.67 -6.15
CA PHE A 215 -10.02 1.55 -6.56
C PHE A 215 -10.23 2.98 -6.07
N PRO A 216 -9.16 3.69 -5.64
CA PRO A 216 -9.27 5.08 -5.20
C PRO A 216 -9.79 6.04 -6.28
N THR A 217 -9.58 5.70 -7.55
CA THR A 217 -10.02 6.51 -8.70
C THR A 217 -11.44 6.19 -9.15
N GLY A 218 -12.12 5.25 -8.47
CA GLY A 218 -13.42 4.73 -8.90
C GLY A 218 -13.32 3.93 -10.19
N GLY A 219 -14.24 4.21 -11.12
CA GLY A 219 -14.40 3.52 -12.37
C GLY A 219 -15.32 2.30 -12.24
N ILE A 220 -15.36 1.50 -13.32
CA ILE A 220 -16.23 0.35 -13.45
C ILE A 220 -15.37 -0.88 -13.70
N ILE A 221 -15.53 -1.90 -12.86
CA ILE A 221 -14.99 -3.23 -13.15
C ILE A 221 -15.96 -3.91 -14.14
N TYR A 222 -15.53 -4.05 -15.38
CA TYR A 222 -16.35 -4.56 -16.47
C TYR A 222 -16.21 -6.08 -16.63
N ASN A 223 -17.35 -6.77 -16.73
CA ASN A 223 -17.45 -8.21 -17.02
C ASN A 223 -16.63 -9.09 -16.06
N ALA A 224 -16.74 -8.84 -14.75
CA ALA A 224 -15.99 -9.53 -13.69
C ALA A 224 -16.50 -10.95 -13.37
N LYS A 225 -16.92 -11.74 -14.38
CA LYS A 225 -17.51 -13.08 -14.16
C LYS A 225 -16.55 -14.06 -13.46
N ASN A 226 -15.25 -13.86 -13.63
CA ASN A 226 -14.23 -14.81 -13.14
C ASN A 226 -13.55 -14.34 -11.85
N ILE A 227 -14.09 -13.33 -11.15
CA ILE A 227 -13.42 -12.77 -9.96
C ILE A 227 -13.21 -13.81 -8.85
N HIS A 228 -14.12 -14.78 -8.75
CA HIS A 228 -14.00 -15.91 -7.82
C HIS A 228 -12.76 -16.79 -8.11
N GLU A 229 -12.49 -17.07 -9.39
CA GLU A 229 -11.32 -17.86 -9.82
C GLU A 229 -10.01 -17.09 -9.60
N ILE A 230 -10.04 -15.78 -9.82
CA ILE A 230 -8.90 -14.89 -9.55
C ILE A 230 -8.57 -14.88 -8.07
N TYR A 231 -9.58 -14.75 -7.20
CA TYR A 231 -9.38 -14.82 -5.76
C TYR A 231 -9.00 -16.22 -5.27
N ALA A 232 -9.38 -17.27 -5.99
CA ALA A 232 -8.98 -18.64 -5.67
C ALA A 232 -7.54 -18.96 -6.03
N SER A 233 -7.07 -18.48 -7.18
CA SER A 233 -5.73 -18.75 -7.67
C SER A 233 -4.69 -17.72 -7.24
N GLY A 234 -5.11 -16.52 -6.85
CA GLY A 234 -4.20 -15.41 -6.59
C GLY A 234 -3.76 -14.65 -7.85
N HIS A 235 -4.21 -15.05 -9.03
CA HIS A 235 -3.74 -14.48 -10.29
C HIS A 235 -4.87 -14.36 -11.30
N GLY A 236 -4.76 -13.39 -12.21
CA GLY A 236 -5.70 -13.26 -13.32
C GLY A 236 -5.90 -11.82 -13.75
N LYS A 237 -7.03 -11.55 -14.39
CA LYS A 237 -7.23 -10.27 -15.07
C LYS A 237 -8.66 -9.77 -14.94
N ILE A 238 -8.79 -8.49 -14.63
CA ILE A 238 -10.06 -7.76 -14.72
C ILE A 238 -9.92 -6.60 -15.68
N VAL A 239 -11.05 -6.17 -16.25
CA VAL A 239 -11.11 -4.98 -17.10
C VAL A 239 -11.65 -3.83 -16.27
N MET A 240 -10.89 -2.75 -16.17
CA MET A 240 -11.32 -1.49 -15.61
C MET A 240 -11.75 -0.57 -16.75
N ARG A 241 -12.87 0.13 -16.56
CA ARG A 241 -13.43 1.07 -17.53
C ARG A 241 -13.73 2.39 -16.83
N ALA A 242 -13.48 3.50 -17.51
CA ALA A 242 -13.86 4.82 -17.04
C ALA A 242 -15.38 4.92 -16.86
N LYS A 243 -15.83 5.72 -15.88
CA LYS A 243 -17.24 6.06 -15.73
C LYS A 243 -17.56 7.22 -16.66
N THR A 244 -18.50 7.00 -17.56
CA THR A 244 -18.83 7.94 -18.62
C THR A 244 -20.33 8.16 -18.72
N ASN A 245 -20.74 9.39 -19.00
CA ASN A 245 -22.12 9.75 -19.34
C ASN A 245 -22.18 10.35 -20.75
N ILE A 246 -23.27 10.09 -21.49
CA ILE A 246 -23.51 10.66 -22.82
C ILE A 246 -24.62 11.69 -22.69
N GLU A 247 -24.34 12.95 -23.04
CA GLU A 247 -25.29 14.05 -23.04
C GLU A 247 -25.39 14.65 -24.44
N LYS A 248 -26.43 14.28 -25.20
CA LYS A 248 -26.63 14.68 -26.60
C LYS A 248 -25.39 14.37 -27.46
N THR A 249 -24.57 15.37 -27.76
CA THR A 249 -23.35 15.29 -28.57
C THR A 249 -22.07 15.39 -27.73
N LYS A 250 -22.14 15.12 -26.42
CA LYS A 250 -21.01 15.18 -25.49
C LYS A 250 -20.82 13.83 -24.80
N ILE A 251 -19.57 13.40 -24.66
CA ILE A 251 -19.16 12.31 -23.77
C ILE A 251 -18.46 12.96 -22.59
N ILE A 252 -18.94 12.68 -21.38
CA ILE A 252 -18.40 13.20 -20.14
C ILE A 252 -17.77 12.04 -19.39
N ILE A 253 -16.50 12.18 -19.02
CA ILE A 253 -15.76 11.22 -18.20
C ILE A 253 -15.65 11.78 -16.79
N SER A 254 -16.16 11.05 -15.80
CA SER A 254 -16.16 11.47 -14.40
C SER A 254 -15.20 10.67 -13.51
N GLU A 255 -14.81 9.45 -13.92
CA GLU A 255 -13.87 8.60 -13.20
C GLU A 255 -13.00 7.84 -14.21
N ILE A 256 -11.72 7.64 -13.92
CA ILE A 256 -10.77 6.96 -14.81
C ILE A 256 -10.21 5.68 -14.19
N PRO A 257 -9.74 4.71 -15.01
CA PRO A 257 -9.13 3.50 -14.50
C PRO A 257 -7.93 3.77 -13.58
N TYR A 258 -7.71 2.88 -12.61
CA TYR A 258 -6.60 2.98 -11.66
C TYR A 258 -5.23 2.96 -12.37
N GLN A 259 -4.29 3.75 -11.86
CA GLN A 259 -2.95 3.95 -12.45
C GLN A 259 -2.96 4.49 -13.89
N THR A 260 -3.98 5.28 -14.23
CA THR A 260 -4.02 6.06 -15.48
C THR A 260 -3.68 7.52 -15.18
N ASN A 261 -2.76 8.08 -15.95
CA ASN A 261 -2.45 9.50 -15.93
C ASN A 261 -3.47 10.26 -16.80
N LYS A 262 -4.17 11.25 -16.22
CA LYS A 262 -5.25 11.99 -16.90
C LYS A 262 -4.72 12.83 -18.08
N SER A 263 -3.67 13.62 -17.90
CA SER A 263 -3.04 14.40 -18.98
C SER A 263 -2.61 13.54 -20.17
N ASN A 264 -1.96 12.41 -19.92
CA ASN A 264 -1.53 11.48 -20.96
C ASN A 264 -2.73 10.84 -21.68
N LEU A 265 -3.81 10.55 -20.95
CA LEU A 265 -5.04 10.06 -21.55
C LEU A 265 -5.64 11.11 -22.49
N VAL A 266 -5.77 12.36 -22.05
CA VAL A 266 -6.29 13.47 -22.86
C VAL A 266 -5.40 13.72 -24.08
N ALA A 267 -4.08 13.73 -23.91
CA ALA A 267 -3.11 13.88 -25.00
C ALA A 267 -3.23 12.73 -26.03
N LYS A 268 -3.40 11.49 -25.57
CA LYS A 268 -3.61 10.33 -26.45
C LYS A 268 -4.91 10.44 -27.23
N ILE A 269 -5.99 10.93 -26.62
CA ILE A 269 -7.25 11.18 -27.34
C ILE A 269 -7.03 12.27 -28.40
N ALA A 270 -6.37 13.37 -28.07
CA ALA A 270 -6.06 14.43 -29.02
C ALA A 270 -5.21 13.94 -30.21
N ASP A 271 -4.23 13.06 -29.96
CA ASP A 271 -3.42 12.44 -31.00
C ASP A 271 -4.24 11.54 -31.94
N LEU A 272 -5.20 10.76 -31.40
CA LEU A 272 -6.11 9.96 -32.22
C LEU A 272 -6.99 10.80 -33.15
N VAL A 273 -7.37 12.01 -32.70
CA VAL A 273 -8.12 12.98 -33.52
C VAL A 273 -7.22 13.59 -34.60
N LYS A 274 -6.02 14.04 -34.22
CA LYS A 274 -5.02 14.63 -35.14
C LYS A 274 -4.64 13.65 -36.26
N ASN A 275 -4.45 12.38 -35.92
CA ASN A 275 -4.09 11.32 -36.86
C ASN A 275 -5.30 10.73 -37.61
N LYS A 276 -6.48 11.37 -37.53
CA LYS A 276 -7.74 10.98 -38.20
C LYS A 276 -8.18 9.54 -37.92
N ARG A 277 -7.74 8.94 -36.80
CA ARG A 277 -8.22 7.62 -36.34
C ARG A 277 -9.62 7.71 -35.73
N ILE A 278 -9.94 8.84 -35.09
CA ILE A 278 -11.29 9.17 -34.63
C ILE A 278 -11.64 10.57 -35.16
N GLN A 279 -12.49 10.63 -36.19
CA GLN A 279 -12.80 11.89 -36.90
C GLN A 279 -14.04 12.60 -36.34
N ASP A 280 -14.80 11.93 -35.49
CA ASP A 280 -16.10 12.38 -34.99
C ASP A 280 -16.00 13.32 -33.77
N ILE A 281 -14.80 13.51 -33.22
CA ILE A 281 -14.55 14.41 -32.10
C ILE A 281 -14.30 15.82 -32.64
N LYS A 282 -15.03 16.80 -32.11
CA LYS A 282 -14.91 18.22 -32.42
C LYS A 282 -13.92 18.92 -31.49
N ASN A 283 -14.01 18.65 -30.19
CA ASN A 283 -13.19 19.32 -29.17
C ASN A 283 -13.03 18.44 -27.93
N ILE A 284 -11.96 18.67 -27.16
CA ILE A 284 -11.67 17.99 -25.90
C ILE A 284 -11.36 19.07 -24.88
N ARG A 285 -12.05 19.05 -23.74
CA ARG A 285 -11.82 19.97 -22.62
C ARG A 285 -11.64 19.21 -21.32
N ASP A 286 -10.63 19.59 -20.57
CA ASP A 286 -10.46 19.16 -19.18
C ASP A 286 -11.08 20.23 -18.28
N GLU A 287 -12.25 19.94 -17.74
CA GLU A 287 -13.02 20.78 -16.82
C GLU A 287 -12.86 20.26 -15.37
N SER A 288 -11.82 19.47 -15.10
CA SER A 288 -11.56 18.92 -13.76
C SER A 288 -11.16 20.02 -12.78
N ASP A 289 -11.65 19.92 -11.56
CA ASP A 289 -11.37 20.84 -10.47
C ASP A 289 -10.92 20.07 -9.21
N ARG A 290 -11.00 20.71 -8.05
CA ARG A 290 -10.68 20.06 -6.76
C ARG A 290 -11.74 19.06 -6.32
N ASP A 291 -12.97 19.19 -6.83
CA ASP A 291 -14.14 18.42 -6.40
C ASP A 291 -14.33 17.15 -7.26
N GLY A 292 -13.75 17.10 -8.46
CA GLY A 292 -13.71 15.86 -9.22
C GLY A 292 -13.09 15.95 -10.61
N ILE A 293 -12.97 14.78 -11.23
CA ILE A 293 -12.53 14.65 -12.62
C ILE A 293 -13.73 14.96 -13.52
N ARG A 294 -13.51 15.82 -14.52
CA ARG A 294 -14.49 16.09 -15.56
C ARG A 294 -13.81 16.34 -16.89
N VAL A 295 -13.69 15.31 -17.71
CA VAL A 295 -13.18 15.46 -19.09
C VAL A 295 -14.36 15.42 -20.05
N VAL A 296 -14.54 16.49 -20.83
CA VAL A 296 -15.62 16.66 -21.80
C VAL A 296 -15.10 16.50 -23.21
N ILE A 297 -15.63 15.50 -23.91
CA ILE A 297 -15.35 15.25 -25.32
C ILE A 297 -16.58 15.67 -26.12
N GLU A 298 -16.47 16.77 -26.86
CA GLU A 298 -17.53 17.24 -27.74
C GLU A 298 -17.42 16.58 -29.10
N LEU A 299 -18.54 16.08 -29.59
CA LEU A 299 -18.62 15.39 -30.88
C LEU A 299 -19.24 16.29 -31.95
N LYS A 300 -19.02 15.92 -33.22
CA LYS A 300 -19.67 16.54 -34.38
C LYS A 300 -21.18 16.22 -34.39
N LYS A 301 -21.99 17.08 -35.01
CA LYS A 301 -23.46 16.97 -35.00
C LYS A 301 -23.98 15.61 -35.50
N ASP A 302 -23.33 15.04 -36.53
CA ASP A 302 -23.77 13.80 -37.17
C ASP A 302 -23.07 12.54 -36.64
N SER A 303 -22.33 12.69 -35.54
CA SER A 303 -21.62 11.57 -34.91
C SER A 303 -22.57 10.68 -34.12
N TYR A 304 -22.23 9.39 -34.00
CA TYR A 304 -22.92 8.45 -33.11
C TYR A 304 -22.13 8.28 -31.81
N PRO A 305 -22.54 8.89 -30.68
CA PRO A 305 -21.71 8.99 -29.48
C PRO A 305 -21.26 7.63 -28.93
N GLN A 306 -22.14 6.62 -28.96
CA GLN A 306 -21.81 5.28 -28.48
C GLN A 306 -20.71 4.60 -29.31
N LYS A 307 -20.65 4.85 -30.62
CA LYS A 307 -19.59 4.31 -31.49
C LYS A 307 -18.24 4.96 -31.17
N VAL A 308 -18.23 6.28 -30.98
CA VAL A 308 -17.01 7.01 -30.58
C VAL A 308 -16.53 6.54 -29.21
N LEU A 309 -17.44 6.41 -28.23
CA LEU A 309 -17.11 5.91 -26.91
C LEU A 309 -16.49 4.49 -26.95
N ASN A 310 -17.05 3.60 -27.77
CA ASN A 310 -16.49 2.25 -27.95
C ASN A 310 -15.10 2.27 -28.59
N GLN A 311 -14.85 3.17 -29.55
CA GLN A 311 -13.51 3.38 -30.12
C GLN A 311 -12.53 3.90 -29.07
N LEU A 312 -12.96 4.87 -28.26
CA LEU A 312 -12.17 5.42 -27.16
C LEU A 312 -11.79 4.32 -26.14
N PHE A 313 -12.72 3.47 -25.71
CA PHE A 313 -12.39 2.31 -24.86
C PHE A 313 -11.39 1.35 -25.50
N LYS A 314 -11.45 1.14 -26.81
CA LYS A 314 -10.55 0.22 -27.50
C LYS A 314 -9.14 0.79 -27.71
N LEU A 315 -9.04 2.09 -27.96
CA LEU A 315 -7.81 2.74 -28.44
C LEU A 315 -7.07 3.53 -27.35
N THR A 316 -7.69 3.73 -26.19
CA THR A 316 -7.13 4.57 -25.11
C THR A 316 -7.20 3.87 -23.76
N ASP A 317 -6.59 4.50 -22.76
CA ASP A 317 -6.56 4.00 -21.40
C ASP A 317 -7.87 4.32 -20.63
N LEU A 318 -8.92 4.78 -21.32
CA LEU A 318 -10.30 4.80 -20.80
C LEU A 318 -10.82 3.41 -20.48
N GLN A 319 -10.23 2.37 -21.06
CA GLN A 319 -10.42 1.00 -20.63
C GLN A 319 -9.08 0.29 -20.58
N LYS A 320 -8.71 -0.25 -19.41
CA LYS A 320 -7.43 -0.91 -19.19
C LYS A 320 -7.61 -2.18 -18.38
N SER A 321 -6.72 -3.13 -18.59
CA SER A 321 -6.71 -4.37 -17.81
C SER A 321 -5.86 -4.23 -16.56
N PHE A 322 -6.39 -4.64 -15.42
CA PHE A 322 -5.60 -4.85 -14.21
C PHE A 322 -5.28 -6.34 -14.09
N HIS A 323 -4.00 -6.67 -13.99
CA HIS A 323 -3.53 -8.05 -13.88
C HIS A 323 -3.22 -8.35 -12.41
N PHE A 324 -4.07 -9.14 -11.76
CA PHE A 324 -3.84 -9.62 -10.41
C PHE A 324 -2.62 -10.52 -10.39
N ASN A 325 -1.75 -10.26 -9.43
CA ASN A 325 -0.69 -11.17 -9.03
C ASN A 325 -0.49 -11.00 -7.52
N MET A 326 -1.21 -11.80 -6.74
CA MET A 326 -1.28 -11.70 -5.29
C MET A 326 -0.09 -12.34 -4.60
N LEU A 327 1.11 -11.87 -4.96
CA LEU A 327 2.37 -12.36 -4.44
C LEU A 327 2.82 -11.53 -3.23
N ALA A 328 3.10 -12.19 -2.12
CA ALA A 328 3.60 -11.57 -0.88
C ALA A 328 4.61 -12.50 -0.18
N LEU A 329 5.34 -11.96 0.80
CA LEU A 329 6.26 -12.73 1.64
C LEU A 329 5.51 -13.37 2.81
N ILE A 330 5.67 -14.67 2.98
CA ILE A 330 5.26 -15.42 4.17
C ILE A 330 6.44 -15.46 5.13
N ASP A 331 6.15 -15.19 6.41
CA ASP A 331 7.14 -15.08 7.49
C ASP A 331 8.31 -14.12 7.17
N GLY A 332 8.08 -13.20 6.24
CA GLY A 332 9.04 -12.20 5.81
C GLY A 332 10.14 -12.69 4.86
N ILE A 333 10.13 -13.95 4.40
CA ILE A 333 11.22 -14.51 3.57
C ILE A 333 10.70 -15.20 2.30
N GLN A 334 9.66 -16.02 2.40
CA GLN A 334 9.25 -16.88 1.29
C GLN A 334 8.24 -16.17 0.38
N PRO A 335 8.57 -15.85 -0.89
CA PRO A 335 7.60 -15.31 -1.83
C PRO A 335 6.60 -16.40 -2.26
N ARG A 336 5.30 -16.15 -2.10
CA ARG A 336 4.24 -17.05 -2.55
C ARG A 336 3.10 -16.27 -3.19
N VAL A 337 2.52 -16.83 -4.25
CA VAL A 337 1.23 -16.39 -4.78
C VAL A 337 0.14 -16.94 -3.87
N LEU A 338 -0.69 -16.06 -3.34
CA LEU A 338 -1.70 -16.37 -2.33
C LEU A 338 -3.10 -16.16 -2.89
N SER A 339 -4.02 -17.05 -2.55
CA SER A 339 -5.45 -16.81 -2.68
C SER A 339 -5.91 -15.71 -1.70
N LEU A 340 -7.09 -15.14 -1.95
CA LEU A 340 -7.72 -14.18 -1.05
C LEU A 340 -7.90 -14.77 0.36
N LYS A 341 -8.31 -16.05 0.43
CA LYS A 341 -8.53 -16.74 1.70
C LYS A 341 -7.23 -16.85 2.49
N GLU A 342 -6.13 -17.26 1.85
CA GLU A 342 -4.83 -17.39 2.52
C GLU A 342 -4.36 -16.04 3.07
N ILE A 343 -4.48 -14.95 2.30
CA ILE A 343 -4.11 -13.60 2.78
C ILE A 343 -4.88 -13.24 4.06
N LEU A 344 -6.20 -13.47 4.08
CA LEU A 344 -7.03 -13.19 5.25
C LEU A 344 -6.66 -14.08 6.44
N GLN A 345 -6.35 -15.36 6.21
CA GLN A 345 -5.93 -16.29 7.25
C GLN A 345 -4.57 -15.91 7.86
N GLU A 346 -3.60 -15.53 7.03
CA GLU A 346 -2.29 -15.04 7.48
C GLU A 346 -2.43 -13.77 8.33
N PHE A 347 -3.30 -12.84 7.91
CA PHE A 347 -3.61 -11.65 8.70
C PHE A 347 -4.24 -12.01 10.05
N LEU A 348 -5.23 -12.92 10.10
CA LEU A 348 -5.86 -13.35 11.35
C LEU A 348 -4.87 -14.07 12.28
N SER A 349 -4.01 -14.92 11.73
CA SER A 349 -2.95 -15.61 12.46
C SER A 349 -2.00 -14.60 13.12
N HIS A 350 -1.55 -13.58 12.38
CA HIS A 350 -0.74 -12.49 12.90
C HIS A 350 -1.46 -11.70 14.00
N ARG A 351 -2.74 -11.33 13.78
CA ARG A 351 -3.56 -10.63 14.76
C ARG A 351 -3.70 -11.41 16.06
N ASN A 352 -3.88 -12.73 15.99
CA ASN A 352 -3.95 -13.58 17.17
C ASN A 352 -2.65 -13.50 17.99
N LYS A 353 -1.50 -13.70 17.34
CA LYS A 353 -0.16 -13.59 17.98
C LYS A 353 0.04 -12.22 18.65
N VAL A 354 -0.31 -11.15 17.96
CA VAL A 354 -0.20 -9.77 18.48
C VAL A 354 -1.08 -9.56 19.71
N VAL A 355 -2.32 -10.05 19.69
CA VAL A 355 -3.25 -9.91 20.83
C VAL A 355 -2.75 -10.72 22.03
N VAL A 356 -2.28 -11.96 21.82
CA VAL A 356 -1.72 -12.79 22.90
C VAL A 356 -0.52 -12.10 23.54
N ARG A 357 0.48 -11.68 22.75
CA ARG A 357 1.68 -10.98 23.26
C ARG A 357 1.33 -9.70 24.02
N ARG A 358 0.36 -8.93 23.54
CA ARG A 358 -0.11 -7.73 24.23
C ARG A 358 -0.71 -8.07 25.59
N THR A 359 -1.56 -9.09 25.65
CA THR A 359 -2.19 -9.54 26.89
C THR A 359 -1.17 -10.06 27.89
N GLU A 360 -0.17 -10.83 27.43
CA GLU A 360 0.95 -11.29 28.26
C GLU A 360 1.77 -10.12 28.82
N PHE A 361 2.04 -9.10 28.00
CA PHE A 361 2.73 -7.88 28.43
C PHE A 361 1.95 -7.13 29.50
N GLU A 362 0.65 -6.92 29.29
CA GLU A 362 -0.23 -6.24 30.25
C GLU A 362 -0.38 -7.04 31.56
N LEU A 363 -0.47 -8.36 31.47
CA LEU A 363 -0.49 -9.26 32.63
C LEU A 363 0.80 -9.13 33.46
N LYS A 364 1.97 -9.14 32.80
CA LYS A 364 3.26 -9.00 33.48
C LYS A 364 3.35 -7.67 34.24
N ILE A 365 2.99 -6.55 33.60
CA ILE A 365 2.97 -5.24 34.26
C ILE A 365 2.01 -5.23 35.46
N ALA A 366 0.83 -5.82 35.32
CA ALA A 366 -0.14 -5.90 36.41
C ALA A 366 0.38 -6.75 37.58
N GLN A 367 1.07 -7.86 37.31
CA GLN A 367 1.70 -8.71 38.32
C GLN A 367 2.86 -8.00 39.03
N ASP A 368 3.74 -7.33 38.29
CA ASP A 368 4.84 -6.55 38.85
C ASP A 368 4.31 -5.43 39.76
N ARG A 369 3.24 -4.75 39.34
CA ARG A 369 2.58 -3.72 40.15
C ARG A 369 1.91 -4.30 41.40
N LEU A 370 1.22 -5.43 41.28
CA LEU A 370 0.60 -6.14 42.39
C LEU A 370 1.64 -6.52 43.45
N HIS A 371 2.79 -7.04 43.04
CA HIS A 371 3.88 -7.40 43.94
C HIS A 371 4.37 -6.21 44.78
N ILE A 372 4.60 -5.06 44.14
CA ILE A 372 4.98 -3.81 44.84
C ILE A 372 3.89 -3.38 45.83
N LEU A 373 2.62 -3.40 45.41
CA LEU A 373 1.51 -2.98 46.27
C LEU A 373 1.33 -3.89 47.49
N GLN A 374 1.55 -5.20 47.35
CA GLN A 374 1.53 -6.13 48.47
C GLN A 374 2.65 -5.81 49.48
N GLY A 375 3.84 -5.48 49.01
CA GLY A 375 4.96 -5.04 49.87
C GLY A 375 4.64 -3.75 50.60
N LEU A 376 4.14 -2.74 49.88
CA LEU A 376 3.75 -1.44 50.46
C LEU A 376 2.61 -1.59 51.48
N SER A 377 1.61 -2.43 51.20
CA SER A 377 0.52 -2.69 52.15
C SER A 377 1.06 -3.26 53.46
N LYS A 378 1.93 -4.28 53.40
CA LYS A 378 2.54 -4.89 54.58
C LYS A 378 3.41 -3.90 55.36
N ALA A 379 4.17 -3.06 54.64
CA ALA A 379 5.01 -2.03 55.24
C ALA A 379 4.17 -0.95 55.96
N LEU A 380 3.03 -0.56 55.39
CA LEU A 380 2.10 0.35 56.03
C LEU A 380 1.46 -0.25 57.29
N ASP A 381 1.16 -1.55 57.28
CA ASP A 381 0.62 -2.26 58.46
C ASP A 381 1.63 -2.28 59.63
N HIS A 382 2.93 -2.24 59.34
CA HIS A 382 4.02 -2.29 60.34
C HIS A 382 4.91 -1.05 60.31
N ILE A 383 4.34 0.12 60.03
CA ILE A 383 5.12 1.32 59.67
C ILE A 383 6.14 1.75 60.75
N ASN A 384 5.84 1.54 62.03
CA ASN A 384 6.74 1.89 63.13
C ASN A 384 7.95 0.96 63.26
N GLU A 385 7.87 -0.27 62.76
CA GLU A 385 8.99 -1.23 62.75
C GLU A 385 9.87 -1.08 61.50
N VAL A 386 9.27 -0.54 60.43
CA VAL A 386 9.95 -0.27 59.15
C VAL A 386 10.76 1.03 59.19
N ILE A 387 10.29 2.04 59.95
CA ILE A 387 11.00 3.31 60.24
C ILE A 387 12.04 3.06 61.34
#